data_AF-A0A352PAG3-F1
#
_entry.id   AF-A0A352PAG3-F1
#
_cell.length_a   1.000
_cell.length_b   1.000
_cell.length_c   1.000
_cell.angle_alpha   90.00
_cell.angle_beta   90.00
_cell.angle_gamma   90.00
#
_symmetry.space_group_name_H-M   'P 1'
#
loop_
_entity.id
_entity.type
_entity.pdbx_description
1 polymer ?
#
loop_
_entity_poly.entity_id
_entity_poly.type
_entity_poly.pdbx_seq_one_letter_code
_entity_poly.pdbx_strand_id
1 'polypeptide(L)'
;MASERDQVDEIKSKVDIVEVIGSRVNLKKAGRHFKGLCPFHSEKTPSFIVSPERQSFKCFGCQKGGDVLTFLQDFDGYSFLEALEMLAKKVGITLTTYRPTTEDVQRKRVLEILSLADEYFHYLLTKHQVGEIAREYLRSRGVTNESIKKFHLGYAPESWRSVSEFLVKKKKYEPRELEMAGLTLSTLSGFYDRFRGRVIFPLRDHKGVVVGFSGRTLSTDVKEAKYINSPETLVYHKSRMLYGLWENREAIRKADRIVLVEGELDVIPSVQANVGEVVAIKGSAFTEEQAQIISRYTRNIVMSLDADLAGQEAIKRAVIIAEKLDLSIRVVQIKGGKDPGDVASTNPRAWREMTEQAVLYWDFLIEAAEAKIDAKTGEGTEAISREVIPALCLISNMVMRAHYVSRLAKGLAVPEESIYAEMERVTKKKELTQLKETVNKIEQGVNRRGEEVLLHLLALALQNYPTLKEQIQQIELAWVGQTAGGKILAKLKGYQAKTWKIAEFGLILPPELQETLDVAYLRDLTGVKEVTKEWEGAVREIEEQYIREKLKKITEGIAKAEKDEKGEMGKWQSEFEQYSRRLTELSR
;
A
#
# COMPACT_ATOMS: atom_id res chain seq x y z
N MET A 1 -31.86 -29.61 -6.48
CA MET A 1 -31.61 -28.33 -5.80
C MET A 1 -30.44 -27.69 -6.52
N ALA A 2 -30.62 -26.47 -7.04
CA ALA A 2 -29.54 -25.78 -7.78
C ALA A 2 -28.36 -25.51 -6.83
N SER A 3 -27.14 -25.75 -7.29
CA SER A 3 -25.91 -25.50 -6.53
C SER A 3 -25.63 -23.98 -6.44
N GLU A 4 -24.74 -23.56 -5.54
CA GLU A 4 -24.29 -22.16 -5.45
C GLU A 4 -23.68 -21.65 -6.76
N ARG A 5 -22.94 -22.50 -7.46
CA ARG A 5 -22.40 -22.19 -8.80
C ARG A 5 -23.52 -21.96 -9.80
N ASP A 6 -24.60 -22.73 -9.72
CA ASP A 6 -25.70 -22.65 -10.67
C ASP A 6 -26.42 -21.28 -10.60
N GLN A 7 -26.57 -20.68 -9.42
CA GLN A 7 -27.22 -19.37 -9.27
C GLN A 7 -26.29 -18.21 -9.64
N VAL A 8 -25.00 -18.32 -9.36
CA VAL A 8 -23.99 -17.34 -9.85
C VAL A 8 -23.98 -17.34 -11.37
N ASP A 9 -23.97 -18.52 -12.00
CA ASP A 9 -24.01 -18.66 -13.45
C ASP A 9 -25.35 -18.19 -14.03
N GLU A 10 -26.47 -18.42 -13.36
CA GLU A 10 -27.79 -17.88 -13.74
C GLU A 10 -27.75 -16.35 -13.80
N ILE A 11 -27.28 -15.70 -12.73
CA ILE A 11 -27.17 -14.23 -12.68
C ILE A 11 -26.25 -13.73 -13.80
N LYS A 12 -25.07 -14.33 -13.95
CA LYS A 12 -24.11 -13.96 -15.00
C LYS A 12 -24.71 -14.12 -16.41
N SER A 13 -25.54 -15.14 -16.63
CA SER A 13 -26.17 -15.37 -17.94
C SER A 13 -27.24 -14.34 -18.31
N LYS A 14 -27.87 -13.69 -17.31
CA LYS A 14 -28.90 -12.66 -17.51
C LYS A 14 -28.36 -11.24 -17.49
N VAL A 15 -27.13 -11.04 -17.04
CA VAL A 15 -26.45 -9.75 -17.03
C VAL A 15 -25.83 -9.49 -18.39
N ASP A 16 -26.03 -8.29 -18.94
CA ASP A 16 -25.24 -7.82 -20.08
C ASP A 16 -23.97 -7.11 -19.57
N ILE A 17 -22.81 -7.75 -19.73
CA ILE A 17 -21.52 -7.16 -19.37
C ILE A 17 -21.25 -5.82 -20.07
N VAL A 18 -21.75 -5.63 -21.30
CA VAL A 18 -21.53 -4.38 -22.05
C VAL A 18 -22.28 -3.24 -21.39
N GLU A 19 -23.50 -3.49 -20.91
CA GLU A 19 -24.29 -2.49 -20.20
C GLU A 19 -23.62 -2.10 -18.87
N VAL A 20 -23.17 -3.11 -18.10
CA VAL A 20 -22.52 -2.87 -16.80
C VAL A 20 -21.23 -2.08 -16.97
N ILE A 21 -20.35 -2.50 -17.89
CA ILE A 21 -19.09 -1.80 -18.13
C ILE A 21 -19.33 -0.46 -18.83
N GLY A 22 -20.23 -0.40 -19.81
CA GLY A 22 -20.55 0.80 -20.61
C GLY A 22 -21.11 1.95 -19.79
N SER A 23 -21.74 1.66 -18.65
CA SER A 23 -22.16 2.69 -17.68
C SER A 23 -21.00 3.38 -16.94
N ARG A 24 -19.78 2.83 -17.01
CA ARG A 24 -18.58 3.31 -16.31
C ARG A 24 -17.45 3.71 -17.25
N VAL A 25 -17.36 3.04 -18.40
CA VAL A 25 -16.31 3.22 -19.40
C VAL A 25 -16.96 3.56 -20.72
N ASN A 26 -16.45 4.58 -21.41
CA ASN A 26 -16.93 4.91 -22.75
C ASN A 26 -16.50 3.83 -23.75
N LEU A 27 -17.45 2.97 -24.12
CA LEU A 27 -17.25 1.87 -25.06
C LEU A 27 -17.84 2.22 -26.44
N LYS A 28 -17.08 1.94 -27.50
CA LYS A 28 -17.52 2.06 -28.89
C LYS A 28 -17.63 0.67 -29.53
N LYS A 29 -18.61 0.46 -30.39
CA LYS A 29 -18.77 -0.81 -31.12
C LYS A 29 -17.62 -0.99 -32.12
N ALA A 30 -16.99 -2.15 -32.10
CA ALA A 30 -15.86 -2.54 -32.96
C ALA A 30 -16.10 -3.96 -33.49
N GLY A 31 -16.84 -4.06 -34.60
CA GLY A 31 -17.28 -5.35 -35.15
C GLY A 31 -18.24 -6.09 -34.21
N ARG A 32 -17.86 -7.30 -33.79
CA ARG A 32 -18.62 -8.14 -32.83
C ARG A 32 -18.36 -7.80 -31.36
N HIS A 33 -17.36 -6.96 -31.09
CA HIS A 33 -16.97 -6.59 -29.73
C HIS A 33 -17.20 -5.09 -29.49
N PHE A 34 -16.99 -4.68 -28.25
CA PHE A 34 -16.92 -3.28 -27.84
C PHE A 34 -15.50 -2.95 -27.42
N LYS A 35 -15.07 -1.72 -27.68
CA LYS A 35 -13.70 -1.27 -27.49
C LYS A 35 -13.69 0.10 -26.81
N GLY A 36 -12.84 0.28 -25.82
CA GLY A 36 -12.66 1.55 -25.10
C GLY A 36 -11.23 1.72 -24.59
N LEU A 37 -10.98 2.86 -23.93
CA LEU A 37 -9.76 3.04 -23.15
C LEU A 37 -9.88 2.21 -21.87
N CYS A 38 -8.78 1.57 -21.48
CA CYS A 38 -8.74 0.75 -20.28
C CYS A 38 -8.92 1.60 -19.02
N PRO A 39 -9.82 1.20 -18.11
CA PRO A 39 -9.98 1.91 -16.84
C PRO A 39 -8.89 1.56 -15.81
N PHE A 40 -8.06 0.55 -16.08
CA PHE A 40 -7.10 -0.01 -15.12
C PHE A 40 -5.65 0.42 -15.35
N HIS A 41 -5.37 1.02 -16.50
CA HIS A 41 -4.07 1.60 -16.82
C HIS A 41 -4.27 2.72 -17.82
N SER A 42 -3.31 3.64 -17.91
CA SER A 42 -3.40 4.69 -18.92
C SER A 42 -2.97 4.19 -20.30
N GLU A 43 -3.75 4.56 -21.31
CA GLU A 43 -3.44 4.34 -22.71
C GLU A 43 -4.11 5.42 -23.58
N LYS A 44 -3.52 5.72 -24.73
CA LYS A 44 -4.09 6.65 -25.73
C LYS A 44 -4.81 5.91 -26.85
N THR A 45 -4.37 4.69 -27.13
CA THR A 45 -5.02 3.80 -28.08
C THR A 45 -5.93 2.86 -27.30
N PRO A 46 -7.22 2.75 -27.65
CA PRO A 46 -8.10 1.77 -27.02
C PRO A 46 -7.47 0.37 -27.13
N SER A 47 -7.30 -0.33 -26.00
CA SER A 47 -6.92 -1.74 -25.96
C SER A 47 -7.85 -2.57 -25.07
N PHE A 48 -8.81 -1.92 -24.42
CA PHE A 48 -9.83 -2.56 -23.61
C PHE A 48 -10.97 -3.07 -24.48
N ILE A 49 -11.08 -4.39 -24.59
CA ILE A 49 -12.08 -5.09 -25.38
C ILE A 49 -13.10 -5.76 -24.45
N VAL A 50 -14.38 -5.54 -24.72
CA VAL A 50 -15.51 -6.21 -24.07
C VAL A 50 -16.20 -7.08 -25.10
N SER A 51 -16.33 -8.37 -24.82
CA SER A 51 -17.00 -9.34 -25.68
C SER A 51 -18.39 -9.66 -25.13
N PRO A 52 -19.47 -9.25 -25.81
CA PRO A 52 -20.83 -9.60 -25.41
C PRO A 52 -21.07 -11.12 -25.49
N GLU A 53 -20.54 -11.76 -26.52
CA GLU A 53 -20.69 -13.21 -26.73
C GLU A 53 -19.98 -14.04 -25.65
N ARG A 54 -18.79 -13.61 -25.23
CA ARG A 54 -18.01 -14.32 -24.20
C ARG A 54 -18.30 -13.84 -22.78
N GLN A 55 -19.22 -12.88 -22.59
CA GLN A 55 -19.51 -12.23 -21.31
C GLN A 55 -18.25 -11.90 -20.48
N SER A 56 -17.22 -11.36 -21.16
CA SER A 56 -15.91 -11.09 -20.57
C SER A 56 -15.22 -9.89 -21.19
N PHE A 57 -14.27 -9.31 -20.46
CA PHE A 57 -13.41 -8.23 -20.91
C PHE A 57 -11.93 -8.65 -20.88
N LYS A 58 -11.12 -8.02 -21.73
CA LYS A 58 -9.67 -8.13 -21.73
C LYS A 58 -9.05 -6.82 -22.23
N CYS A 59 -8.08 -6.33 -21.47
CA CYS A 59 -7.17 -5.29 -21.90
C CYS A 59 -5.93 -5.90 -22.54
N PHE A 60 -5.62 -5.53 -23.78
CA PHE A 60 -4.42 -6.01 -24.47
C PHE A 60 -3.15 -5.21 -24.11
N GLY A 61 -3.29 -4.01 -23.53
CA GLY A 61 -2.18 -3.23 -22.98
C GLY A 61 -1.67 -3.80 -21.66
N CYS A 62 -2.49 -3.74 -20.60
CA CYS A 62 -2.09 -4.17 -19.25
C CYS A 62 -2.42 -5.65 -18.92
N GLN A 63 -2.93 -6.42 -19.86
CA GLN A 63 -3.30 -7.84 -19.69
C GLN A 63 -4.42 -8.13 -18.67
N LYS A 64 -5.01 -7.12 -18.02
CA LYS A 64 -6.14 -7.34 -17.11
C LYS A 64 -7.37 -7.86 -17.86
N GLY A 65 -8.05 -8.85 -17.31
CA GLY A 65 -9.22 -9.45 -17.95
C GLY A 65 -10.01 -10.29 -16.96
N GLY A 66 -11.28 -10.51 -17.27
CA GLY A 66 -12.20 -11.21 -16.38
C GLY A 66 -13.64 -11.11 -16.85
N ASP A 67 -14.56 -11.48 -15.98
CA ASP A 67 -16.00 -11.36 -16.20
C ASP A 67 -16.55 -10.07 -15.55
N VAL A 68 -17.89 -9.92 -15.58
CA VAL A 68 -18.56 -8.76 -15.00
C VAL A 68 -18.32 -8.62 -13.49
N LEU A 69 -18.21 -9.73 -12.74
CA LEU A 69 -17.93 -9.71 -11.31
C LEU A 69 -16.49 -9.24 -11.06
N THR A 70 -15.54 -9.79 -11.80
CA THR A 70 -14.12 -9.40 -11.75
C THR A 70 -14.00 -7.90 -12.01
N PHE A 71 -14.69 -7.38 -13.04
CA PHE A 71 -14.70 -5.96 -13.35
C PHE A 71 -15.23 -5.12 -12.19
N LEU A 72 -16.34 -5.52 -11.58
CA LEU A 72 -16.95 -4.82 -10.45
C LEU A 72 -16.07 -4.83 -9.21
N GLN A 73 -15.40 -5.95 -8.91
CA GLN A 73 -14.45 -6.04 -7.80
C GLN A 73 -13.22 -5.15 -8.05
N ASP A 74 -12.68 -5.20 -9.26
CA ASP A 74 -11.47 -4.46 -9.62
C ASP A 74 -11.69 -2.97 -9.82
N PHE A 75 -12.81 -2.59 -10.42
CA PHE A 75 -13.12 -1.21 -10.79
C PHE A 75 -13.97 -0.51 -9.74
N ASP A 76 -15.02 -1.15 -9.22
CA ASP A 76 -15.86 -0.56 -8.17
C ASP A 76 -15.41 -0.96 -6.77
N GLY A 77 -14.39 -1.80 -6.59
CA GLY A 77 -13.93 -2.20 -5.26
C GLY A 77 -14.95 -3.03 -4.45
N TYR A 78 -15.96 -3.61 -5.11
CA TYR A 78 -16.93 -4.46 -4.44
C TYR A 78 -16.29 -5.76 -3.94
N SER A 79 -16.82 -6.30 -2.83
CA SER A 79 -16.59 -7.72 -2.54
C SER A 79 -17.32 -8.59 -3.56
N PHE A 80 -16.99 -9.88 -3.62
CA PHE A 80 -17.68 -10.81 -4.51
C PHE A 80 -19.19 -10.83 -4.23
N LEU A 81 -19.59 -10.94 -2.95
CA LEU A 81 -21.01 -10.93 -2.56
C LEU A 81 -21.68 -9.59 -2.88
N GLU A 82 -21.06 -8.45 -2.59
CA GLU A 82 -21.62 -7.13 -2.92
C GLU A 82 -21.88 -6.99 -4.43
N ALA A 83 -20.91 -7.42 -5.26
CA ALA A 83 -21.05 -7.42 -6.71
C ALA A 83 -22.17 -8.36 -7.17
N LEU A 84 -22.25 -9.55 -6.59
CA LEU A 84 -23.29 -10.53 -6.90
C LEU A 84 -24.69 -10.02 -6.51
N GLU A 85 -24.86 -9.45 -5.31
CA GLU A 85 -26.11 -8.83 -4.85
C GLU A 85 -26.55 -7.68 -5.76
N MET A 86 -25.61 -6.82 -6.17
CA MET A 86 -25.88 -5.72 -7.11
C MET A 86 -26.40 -6.25 -8.44
N LEU A 87 -25.74 -7.28 -9.00
CA LEU A 87 -26.14 -7.90 -10.27
C LEU A 87 -27.46 -8.64 -10.14
N ALA A 88 -27.67 -9.41 -9.08
CA ALA A 88 -28.91 -10.14 -8.79
C ALA A 88 -30.09 -9.17 -8.73
N LYS A 89 -29.95 -8.06 -8.01
CA LYS A 89 -30.96 -7.00 -7.94
C LYS A 89 -31.23 -6.38 -9.31
N LYS A 90 -30.19 -6.14 -10.12
CA LYS A 90 -30.32 -5.58 -11.48
C LYS A 90 -31.15 -6.49 -12.40
N VAL A 91 -31.02 -7.80 -12.26
CA VAL A 91 -31.75 -8.79 -13.08
C VAL A 91 -32.99 -9.38 -12.40
N GLY A 92 -33.38 -8.88 -11.23
CA GLY A 92 -34.57 -9.32 -10.50
C GLY A 92 -34.48 -10.73 -9.91
N ILE A 93 -33.28 -11.24 -9.63
CA ILE A 93 -33.07 -12.54 -8.97
C ILE A 93 -32.87 -12.33 -7.47
N THR A 94 -33.57 -13.12 -6.66
CA THR A 94 -33.31 -13.24 -5.21
C THR A 94 -32.27 -14.33 -4.98
N LEU A 95 -31.17 -13.99 -4.29
CA LEU A 95 -30.16 -14.96 -3.89
C LEU A 95 -30.72 -15.90 -2.82
N THR A 96 -30.84 -17.18 -3.14
CA THR A 96 -31.43 -18.22 -2.27
C THR A 96 -30.50 -19.39 -2.03
N THR A 97 -29.55 -19.63 -2.94
CA THR A 97 -28.59 -20.73 -2.83
C THR A 97 -27.22 -20.28 -2.38
N TYR A 98 -26.78 -19.06 -2.72
CA TYR A 98 -25.48 -18.53 -2.28
C TYR A 98 -25.43 -18.38 -0.76
N ARG A 99 -24.55 -19.14 -0.10
CA ARG A 99 -24.25 -18.95 1.32
C ARG A 99 -23.10 -17.97 1.48
N PRO A 100 -23.31 -16.83 2.18
CA PRO A 100 -22.23 -15.91 2.49
C PRO A 100 -21.06 -16.63 3.17
N THR A 101 -19.84 -16.32 2.77
CA THR A 101 -18.65 -16.82 3.45
C THR A 101 -18.55 -16.24 4.86
N THR A 102 -17.73 -16.85 5.72
CA THR A 102 -17.46 -16.29 7.05
C THR A 102 -16.96 -14.84 6.95
N GLU A 103 -16.11 -14.54 5.96
CA GLU A 103 -15.60 -13.18 5.73
C GLU A 103 -16.72 -12.22 5.30
N ASP A 104 -17.62 -12.62 4.42
CA ASP A 104 -18.77 -11.79 4.00
C ASP A 104 -19.68 -11.44 5.18
N VAL A 105 -19.97 -12.42 6.04
CA VAL A 105 -20.78 -12.23 7.25
C VAL A 105 -20.08 -11.24 8.18
N GLN A 106 -18.77 -11.43 8.43
CA GLN A 106 -17.98 -10.53 9.26
C GLN A 106 -17.92 -9.12 8.68
N ARG A 107 -17.69 -8.98 7.37
CA ARG A 107 -17.65 -7.70 6.67
C ARG A 107 -18.95 -6.93 6.85
N LYS A 108 -20.09 -7.57 6.54
CA LYS A 108 -21.42 -6.98 6.70
C LYS A 108 -21.66 -6.55 8.15
N ARG A 109 -21.32 -7.42 9.09
CA ARG A 109 -21.46 -7.17 10.52
C ARG A 109 -20.65 -5.96 10.99
N VAL A 110 -19.41 -5.83 10.53
CA VAL A 110 -18.56 -4.66 10.81
C VAL A 110 -19.17 -3.38 10.25
N LEU A 111 -19.66 -3.39 9.00
CA LEU A 111 -20.31 -2.22 8.40
C LEU A 111 -21.57 -1.78 9.17
N GLU A 112 -22.39 -2.74 9.64
CA GLU A 112 -23.57 -2.45 10.48
C GLU A 112 -23.16 -1.77 11.80
N ILE A 113 -22.13 -2.29 12.47
CA ILE A 113 -21.60 -1.72 13.71
C ILE A 113 -21.10 -0.29 13.49
N LEU A 114 -20.34 -0.07 12.42
CA LEU A 114 -19.80 1.25 12.07
C LEU A 114 -20.90 2.24 11.73
N SER A 115 -21.93 1.83 11.00
CA SER A 115 -23.10 2.67 10.71
C SER A 115 -23.83 3.09 11.99
N LEU A 116 -24.04 2.16 12.93
CA LEU A 116 -24.66 2.49 14.22
C LEU A 116 -23.78 3.40 15.09
N ALA A 117 -22.46 3.23 15.03
CA ALA A 117 -21.51 4.09 15.73
C ALA A 117 -21.51 5.51 15.15
N ASP A 118 -21.59 5.65 13.82
CA ASP A 118 -21.70 6.95 13.13
C ASP A 118 -22.92 7.74 13.62
N GLU A 119 -24.10 7.12 13.57
CA GLU A 119 -25.35 7.70 14.09
C GLU A 119 -25.25 8.08 15.57
N TYR A 120 -24.65 7.20 16.38
CA TYR A 120 -24.44 7.45 17.80
C TYR A 120 -23.56 8.69 18.05
N PHE A 121 -22.41 8.77 17.39
CA PHE A 121 -21.50 9.91 17.55
C PHE A 121 -22.11 11.21 17.02
N HIS A 122 -22.82 11.15 15.90
CA HIS A 122 -23.50 12.31 15.34
C HIS A 122 -24.61 12.83 16.25
N TYR A 123 -25.40 11.92 16.83
CA TYR A 123 -26.41 12.25 17.83
C TYR A 123 -25.79 12.92 19.07
N LEU A 124 -24.68 12.36 19.59
CA LEU A 124 -24.00 12.96 20.74
C LEU A 124 -23.49 14.37 20.43
N LEU A 125 -22.94 14.60 19.24
CA LEU A 125 -22.48 15.93 18.83
C LEU A 125 -23.63 16.92 18.65
N THR A 126 -24.75 16.52 18.06
CA THR A 126 -25.78 17.46 17.58
C THR A 126 -26.98 17.62 18.51
N LYS A 127 -27.31 16.60 19.31
CA LYS A 127 -28.54 16.57 20.13
C LYS A 127 -28.27 16.44 21.62
N HIS A 128 -27.18 15.78 22.02
CA HIS A 128 -26.89 15.54 23.43
C HIS A 128 -26.10 16.71 24.06
N GLN A 129 -26.33 16.95 25.35
CA GLN A 129 -25.62 17.95 26.16
C GLN A 129 -24.09 17.72 26.14
N VAL A 130 -23.67 16.45 26.23
CA VAL A 130 -22.23 16.08 26.29
C VAL A 130 -21.44 16.59 25.08
N GLY A 131 -22.11 16.81 23.94
CA GLY A 131 -21.47 17.33 22.73
C GLY A 131 -21.14 18.81 22.77
N GLU A 132 -21.55 19.59 23.78
CA GLU A 132 -21.34 21.05 23.78
C GLU A 132 -19.86 21.42 23.68
N ILE A 133 -18.98 20.73 24.41
CA ILE A 133 -17.53 20.95 24.34
C ILE A 133 -16.97 20.77 22.91
N ALA A 134 -17.49 19.77 22.19
CA ALA A 134 -17.08 19.50 20.82
C ALA A 134 -17.67 20.52 19.83
N ARG A 135 -18.91 20.97 20.05
CA ARG A 135 -19.54 22.05 19.26
C ARG A 135 -18.80 23.37 19.45
N GLU A 136 -18.36 23.69 20.67
CA GLU A 136 -17.58 24.89 20.96
C GLU A 136 -16.21 24.84 20.29
N TYR A 137 -15.52 23.70 20.35
CA TYR A 137 -14.29 23.49 19.60
C TYR A 137 -14.48 23.63 18.08
N LEU A 138 -15.51 23.01 17.51
CA LEU A 138 -15.79 23.12 16.08
C LEU A 138 -16.10 24.56 15.67
N ARG A 139 -16.86 25.29 16.49
CA ARG A 139 -17.17 26.71 16.29
C ARG A 139 -15.91 27.58 16.35
N SER A 140 -15.00 27.33 17.30
CA SER A 140 -13.73 28.07 17.38
C SER A 140 -12.80 27.78 16.19
N ARG A 141 -12.99 26.63 15.53
CA ARG A 141 -12.35 26.27 14.26
C ARG A 141 -13.12 26.73 13.02
N GLY A 142 -14.17 27.53 13.18
CA GLY A 142 -14.97 28.07 12.08
C GLY A 142 -15.82 27.03 11.34
N VAL A 143 -16.05 25.85 11.91
CA VAL A 143 -16.88 24.80 11.30
C VAL A 143 -18.36 25.11 11.53
N THR A 144 -19.11 25.21 10.44
CA THR A 144 -20.55 25.54 10.44
C THR A 144 -21.43 24.32 10.72
N ASN A 145 -22.69 24.56 11.08
CA ASN A 145 -23.68 23.48 11.26
C ASN A 145 -23.98 22.74 9.95
N GLU A 146 -23.95 23.45 8.82
CA GLU A 146 -24.08 22.89 7.48
C GLU A 146 -22.94 21.90 7.20
N SER A 147 -21.71 22.25 7.56
CA SER A 147 -20.54 21.36 7.46
C SER A 147 -20.66 20.16 8.41
N ILE A 148 -21.08 20.36 9.66
CA ILE A 148 -21.34 19.27 10.62
C ILE A 148 -22.32 18.26 10.02
N LYS A 149 -23.39 18.74 9.37
CA LYS A 149 -24.38 17.88 8.71
C LYS A 149 -23.82 17.23 7.45
N LYS A 150 -23.16 17.99 6.56
CA LYS A 150 -22.63 17.50 5.28
C LYS A 150 -21.62 16.37 5.48
N PHE A 151 -20.68 16.55 6.40
CA PHE A 151 -19.63 15.58 6.70
C PHE A 151 -20.01 14.60 7.82
N HIS A 152 -21.23 14.70 8.34
CA HIS A 152 -21.76 13.87 9.42
C HIS A 152 -20.84 13.80 10.64
N LEU A 153 -20.26 14.94 11.03
CA LEU A 153 -19.30 14.99 12.14
C LEU A 153 -19.95 14.48 13.43
N GLY A 154 -19.16 13.83 14.27
CA GLY A 154 -19.62 13.25 15.53
C GLY A 154 -18.76 13.62 16.72
N TYR A 155 -19.16 13.15 17.90
CA TYR A 155 -18.39 13.32 19.12
C TYR A 155 -18.36 12.02 19.92
N ALA A 156 -17.15 11.59 20.28
CA ALA A 156 -16.91 10.51 21.21
C ALA A 156 -16.53 11.14 22.57
N PRO A 157 -17.36 10.98 23.61
CA PRO A 157 -17.13 11.61 24.90
C PRO A 157 -15.89 11.03 25.58
N GLU A 158 -15.37 11.78 26.55
CA GLU A 158 -14.25 11.36 27.40
C GLU A 158 -14.71 10.33 28.43
N SER A 159 -15.10 9.14 27.96
CA SER A 159 -15.54 8.02 28.78
C SER A 159 -14.86 6.74 28.31
N TRP A 160 -14.45 5.89 29.25
CA TRP A 160 -13.82 4.61 28.93
C TRP A 160 -14.72 3.68 28.10
N ARG A 161 -16.03 3.75 28.29
CA ARG A 161 -17.01 2.91 27.59
C ARG A 161 -18.30 3.71 27.35
N SER A 162 -18.43 4.28 26.17
CA SER A 162 -19.61 5.04 25.74
C SER A 162 -20.29 4.33 24.57
N VAL A 163 -19.63 4.30 23.41
CA VAL A 163 -20.19 3.67 22.21
C VAL A 163 -20.22 2.15 22.36
N SER A 164 -19.22 1.58 23.04
CA SER A 164 -19.19 0.14 23.28
C SER A 164 -20.28 -0.34 24.22
N GLU A 165 -20.63 0.42 25.27
CA GLU A 165 -21.76 0.07 26.12
C GLU A 165 -23.09 0.14 25.36
N PHE A 166 -23.28 1.17 24.51
CA PHE A 166 -24.45 1.25 23.66
C PHE A 166 -24.57 0.04 22.74
N LEU A 167 -23.50 -0.31 22.02
CA LEU A 167 -23.49 -1.41 21.07
C LEU A 167 -23.65 -2.78 21.77
N VAL A 168 -23.01 -3.01 22.91
CA VAL A 168 -23.09 -4.28 23.64
C VAL A 168 -24.42 -4.40 24.41
N LYS A 169 -24.76 -3.42 25.26
CA LYS A 169 -25.92 -3.54 26.16
C LYS A 169 -27.25 -3.35 25.42
N LYS A 170 -27.32 -2.39 24.48
CA LYS A 170 -28.57 -2.06 23.77
C LYS A 170 -28.69 -2.79 22.44
N LYS A 171 -27.62 -2.86 21.65
CA LYS A 171 -27.66 -3.49 20.32
C LYS A 171 -27.23 -4.97 20.30
N LYS A 172 -26.75 -5.50 21.43
CA LYS A 172 -26.42 -6.93 21.64
C LYS A 172 -25.31 -7.44 20.73
N TYR A 173 -24.37 -6.57 20.34
CA TYR A 173 -23.12 -7.00 19.72
C TYR A 173 -22.16 -7.57 20.77
N GLU A 174 -21.31 -8.51 20.35
CA GLU A 174 -20.26 -9.06 21.19
C GLU A 174 -19.03 -8.14 21.18
N PRO A 175 -18.29 -8.01 22.30
CA PRO A 175 -17.12 -7.13 22.38
C PRO A 175 -16.06 -7.36 21.29
N ARG A 176 -15.83 -8.62 20.89
CA ARG A 176 -14.90 -8.96 19.81
C ARG A 176 -15.29 -8.35 18.45
N GLU A 177 -16.59 -8.19 18.19
CA GLU A 177 -17.07 -7.61 16.93
C GLU A 177 -16.74 -6.10 16.87
N LEU A 178 -16.74 -5.42 18.02
CA LEU A 178 -16.37 -4.01 18.13
C LEU A 178 -14.85 -3.81 17.95
N GLU A 179 -14.04 -4.75 18.43
CA GLU A 179 -12.60 -4.76 18.20
C GLU A 179 -12.27 -4.99 16.71
N MET A 180 -12.97 -5.94 16.06
CA MET A 180 -12.86 -6.15 14.61
C MET A 180 -13.26 -4.91 13.79
N ALA A 181 -14.24 -4.14 14.26
CA ALA A 181 -14.62 -2.85 13.68
C ALA A 181 -13.63 -1.71 14.01
N GLY A 182 -12.61 -1.96 14.85
CA GLY A 182 -11.61 -0.98 15.26
C GLY A 182 -12.13 0.08 16.24
N LEU A 183 -13.32 -0.12 16.83
CA LEU A 183 -13.95 0.82 17.76
C LEU A 183 -13.43 0.69 19.20
N THR A 184 -12.94 -0.48 19.57
CA THR A 184 -12.44 -0.78 20.91
C THR A 184 -11.03 -1.35 20.89
N LEU A 185 -10.36 -1.25 22.04
CA LEU A 185 -9.09 -1.92 22.33
C LEU A 185 -9.31 -2.91 23.48
N SER A 186 -8.81 -4.13 23.30
CA SER A 186 -8.83 -5.17 24.34
C SER A 186 -7.69 -4.97 25.36
N THR A 187 -7.97 -5.31 26.61
CA THR A 187 -7.03 -5.30 27.75
C THR A 187 -7.21 -6.58 28.56
N LEU A 188 -6.28 -6.86 29.48
CA LEU A 188 -6.40 -7.99 30.41
C LEU A 188 -7.67 -7.93 31.28
N SER A 189 -8.21 -6.73 31.52
CA SER A 189 -9.37 -6.48 32.39
C SER A 189 -10.67 -6.16 31.62
N GLY A 190 -10.67 -6.30 30.29
CA GLY A 190 -11.85 -6.10 29.45
C GLY A 190 -11.51 -5.33 28.17
N PHE A 191 -12.32 -4.34 27.83
CA PHE A 191 -12.12 -3.50 26.65
C PHE A 191 -12.49 -2.04 26.95
N TYR A 192 -12.02 -1.12 26.11
CA TYR A 192 -12.38 0.30 26.18
C TYR A 192 -12.48 0.94 24.79
N ASP A 193 -13.18 2.06 24.72
CA ASP A 193 -13.39 2.81 23.48
C ASP A 193 -12.09 3.41 22.96
N ARG A 194 -11.85 3.33 21.65
CA ARG A 194 -10.66 3.90 21.00
C ARG A 194 -10.67 5.43 20.97
N PHE A 195 -11.81 6.04 20.65
CA PHE A 195 -11.89 7.45 20.24
C PHE A 195 -12.25 8.44 21.34
N ARG A 196 -11.95 8.13 22.60
CA ARG A 196 -12.39 8.88 23.79
C ARG A 196 -11.95 10.33 23.76
N GLY A 197 -12.87 11.25 24.06
CA GLY A 197 -12.60 12.69 24.15
C GLY A 197 -12.29 13.35 22.80
N ARG A 198 -12.88 12.85 21.70
CA ARG A 198 -12.52 13.28 20.33
C ARG A 198 -13.71 13.72 19.50
N VAL A 199 -13.49 14.73 18.68
CA VAL A 199 -14.34 15.00 17.52
C VAL A 199 -14.10 13.90 16.50
N ILE A 200 -15.19 13.34 15.99
CA ILE A 200 -15.19 12.21 15.07
C ILE A 200 -15.48 12.69 13.66
N PHE A 201 -14.63 12.24 12.74
CA PHE A 201 -14.77 12.41 11.31
C PHE A 201 -15.02 11.02 10.70
N PRO A 202 -16.26 10.71 10.27
CA PRO A 202 -16.57 9.45 9.59
C PRO A 202 -15.77 9.32 8.30
N LEU A 203 -15.24 8.12 8.06
CA LEU A 203 -14.49 7.80 6.85
C LEU A 203 -15.39 6.98 5.95
N ARG A 204 -15.88 7.63 4.87
CA ARG A 204 -16.77 7.01 3.89
C ARG A 204 -16.00 6.58 2.65
N ASP A 205 -16.22 5.35 2.23
CA ASP A 205 -15.68 4.86 0.96
C ASP A 205 -16.33 5.59 -0.24
N HIS A 206 -15.91 5.24 -1.46
CA HIS A 206 -16.48 5.84 -2.67
C HIS A 206 -17.96 5.48 -2.91
N LYS A 207 -18.55 4.58 -2.11
CA LYS A 207 -19.97 4.20 -2.13
C LYS A 207 -20.78 4.99 -1.09
N GLY A 208 -20.12 5.78 -0.25
CA GLY A 208 -20.74 6.54 0.84
C GLY A 208 -20.96 5.72 2.11
N VAL A 209 -20.40 4.51 2.20
CA VAL A 209 -20.52 3.65 3.38
C VAL A 209 -19.43 4.00 4.37
N VAL A 210 -19.78 4.14 5.65
CA VAL A 210 -18.80 4.37 6.72
C VAL A 210 -17.99 3.09 6.94
N VAL A 211 -16.69 3.19 6.69
CA VAL A 211 -15.74 2.08 6.84
C VAL A 211 -14.81 2.28 8.04
N GLY A 212 -14.76 3.48 8.61
CA GLY A 212 -13.98 3.76 9.80
C GLY A 212 -14.14 5.19 10.28
N PHE A 213 -13.29 5.61 11.20
CA PHE A 213 -13.34 6.93 11.82
C PHE A 213 -11.95 7.53 11.97
N SER A 214 -11.90 8.87 11.96
CA SER A 214 -10.78 9.64 12.51
C SER A 214 -11.24 10.41 13.74
N GLY A 215 -10.39 10.49 14.75
CA GLY A 215 -10.66 11.17 16.00
C GLY A 215 -9.62 12.25 16.27
N ARG A 216 -10.06 13.51 16.34
CA ARG A 216 -9.25 14.65 16.80
C ARG A 216 -9.42 14.86 18.29
N THR A 217 -8.33 14.85 19.06
CA THR A 217 -8.39 15.16 20.50
C THR A 217 -8.81 16.61 20.73
N LEU A 218 -9.66 16.79 21.74
CA LEU A 218 -9.99 18.10 22.31
C LEU A 218 -8.99 18.52 23.38
N SER A 219 -8.19 17.57 23.90
CA SER A 219 -7.16 17.85 24.90
C SER A 219 -5.99 18.63 24.30
N THR A 220 -5.39 19.51 25.11
CA THR A 220 -4.15 20.22 24.78
C THR A 220 -2.90 19.48 25.26
N ASP A 221 -3.05 18.27 25.84
CA ASP A 221 -1.90 17.47 26.29
C ASP A 221 -1.03 17.04 25.10
N VAL A 222 0.24 17.42 25.15
CA VAL A 222 1.25 17.15 24.11
C VAL A 222 1.58 15.66 24.01
N LYS A 223 1.33 14.88 25.08
CA LYS A 223 1.58 13.43 25.10
C LYS A 223 0.56 12.63 24.29
N GLU A 224 -0.64 13.16 24.06
CA GLU A 224 -1.65 12.48 23.26
C GLU A 224 -1.49 12.78 21.77
N ALA A 225 -1.64 11.74 20.95
CA ALA A 225 -1.69 11.93 19.51
C ALA A 225 -2.87 12.84 19.13
N LYS A 226 -2.53 13.95 18.46
CA LYS A 226 -3.46 14.95 17.93
C LYS A 226 -4.63 14.32 17.15
N TYR A 227 -4.30 13.38 16.26
CA TYR A 227 -5.27 12.58 15.52
C TYR A 227 -5.00 11.10 15.75
N ILE A 228 -6.07 10.30 15.78
CA ILE A 228 -6.02 8.85 15.67
C ILE A 228 -6.99 8.41 14.58
N ASN A 229 -6.66 7.34 13.87
CA ASN A 229 -7.55 6.74 12.87
C ASN A 229 -7.96 5.34 13.33
N SER A 230 -9.04 4.82 12.75
CA SER A 230 -9.31 3.39 12.77
C SER A 230 -8.06 2.61 12.32
N PRO A 231 -7.76 1.46 12.95
CA PRO A 231 -6.73 0.55 12.44
C PRO A 231 -7.17 -0.04 11.10
N GLU A 232 -6.25 -0.71 10.40
CA GLU A 232 -6.63 -1.55 9.24
C GLU A 232 -7.66 -2.60 9.67
N THR A 233 -8.72 -2.75 8.88
CA THR A 233 -9.78 -3.75 9.11
C THR A 233 -10.17 -4.39 7.77
N LEU A 234 -11.09 -5.37 7.79
CA LEU A 234 -11.65 -5.96 6.56
C LEU A 234 -12.33 -4.94 5.64
N VAL A 235 -12.80 -3.81 6.17
CA VAL A 235 -13.55 -2.80 5.42
C VAL A 235 -12.79 -1.49 5.22
N TYR A 236 -11.74 -1.24 6.02
CA TYR A 236 -10.99 -0.01 6.00
C TYR A 236 -9.52 -0.26 5.68
N HIS A 237 -9.09 0.33 4.57
CA HIS A 237 -7.71 0.40 4.15
C HIS A 237 -7.27 1.85 4.00
N LYS A 238 -6.29 2.25 4.81
CA LYS A 238 -5.80 3.64 4.83
C LYS A 238 -5.26 4.06 3.46
N SER A 239 -4.57 3.16 2.76
CA SER A 239 -4.03 3.41 1.41
C SER A 239 -5.07 3.62 0.32
N ARG A 240 -6.37 3.40 0.59
CA ARG A 240 -7.47 3.59 -0.37
C ARG A 240 -8.42 4.71 0.04
N MET A 241 -8.20 5.31 1.21
CA MET A 241 -9.13 6.28 1.78
C MET A 241 -8.77 7.71 1.37
N LEU A 242 -9.78 8.48 0.95
CA LEU A 242 -9.71 9.91 0.68
C LEU A 242 -10.88 10.60 1.41
N TYR A 243 -10.59 11.35 2.46
CA TYR A 243 -11.65 12.00 3.23
C TYR A 243 -12.29 13.13 2.42
N GLY A 244 -13.63 13.20 2.44
CA GLY A 244 -14.40 14.16 1.67
C GLY A 244 -14.70 13.74 0.22
N LEU A 245 -14.10 12.65 -0.29
CA LEU A 245 -14.33 12.22 -1.67
C LEU A 245 -15.80 11.97 -1.97
N TRP A 246 -16.48 11.23 -1.08
CA TRP A 246 -17.91 10.95 -1.26
C TRP A 246 -18.75 12.22 -1.17
N GLU A 247 -18.51 13.05 -0.16
CA GLU A 247 -19.24 14.30 0.11
C GLU A 247 -19.09 15.32 -1.02
N ASN A 248 -17.94 15.31 -1.71
CA ASN A 248 -17.56 16.32 -2.69
C ASN A 248 -17.58 15.81 -4.15
N ARG A 249 -17.95 14.55 -4.40
CA ARG A 249 -17.92 13.91 -5.74
C ARG A 249 -18.61 14.70 -6.86
N GLU A 250 -19.68 15.43 -6.56
CA GLU A 250 -20.40 16.23 -7.55
C GLU A 250 -19.63 17.52 -7.90
N ALA A 251 -19.06 18.19 -6.90
CA ALA A 251 -18.21 19.35 -7.11
C ALA A 251 -16.94 18.98 -7.89
N ILE A 252 -16.34 17.83 -7.56
CA ILE A 252 -15.18 17.27 -8.28
C ILE A 252 -15.50 17.07 -9.76
N ARG A 253 -16.61 16.39 -10.09
CA ARG A 253 -17.03 16.16 -11.48
C ARG A 253 -17.32 17.47 -12.21
N LYS A 254 -17.95 18.44 -11.54
CA LYS A 254 -18.27 19.74 -12.13
C LYS A 254 -17.03 20.57 -12.42
N ALA A 255 -16.04 20.56 -11.51
CA ALA A 255 -14.81 21.30 -11.66
C ALA A 255 -13.78 20.61 -12.58
N ASP A 256 -13.99 19.32 -12.87
CA ASP A 256 -13.02 18.43 -13.54
C ASP A 256 -11.60 18.57 -12.94
N ARG A 257 -11.54 18.62 -11.60
CA ARG A 257 -10.28 18.59 -10.84
C ARG A 257 -10.53 18.16 -9.41
N ILE A 258 -9.49 17.67 -8.73
CA ILE A 258 -9.47 17.44 -7.28
C ILE A 258 -8.38 18.29 -6.65
N VAL A 259 -8.69 18.94 -5.53
CA VAL A 259 -7.68 19.58 -4.66
C VAL A 259 -7.31 18.62 -3.53
N LEU A 260 -6.06 18.16 -3.47
CA LEU A 260 -5.52 17.31 -2.42
C LEU A 260 -4.89 18.13 -1.31
N VAL A 261 -5.36 17.90 -0.08
CA VAL A 261 -4.85 18.49 1.16
C VAL A 261 -4.51 17.39 2.17
N GLU A 262 -3.95 17.76 3.32
CA GLU A 262 -3.44 16.79 4.30
C GLU A 262 -4.50 16.27 5.27
N GLY A 263 -5.39 17.14 5.77
CA GLY A 263 -6.29 16.81 6.86
C GLY A 263 -7.75 17.16 6.64
N GLU A 264 -8.61 16.63 7.51
CA GLU A 264 -10.07 16.87 7.49
C GLU A 264 -10.40 18.34 7.72
N LEU A 265 -9.60 19.00 8.58
CA LEU A 265 -9.75 20.41 8.89
C LEU A 265 -9.19 21.34 7.81
N ASP A 266 -8.58 20.80 6.76
CA ASP A 266 -8.28 21.55 5.53
C ASP A 266 -9.45 21.44 4.53
N VAL A 267 -10.06 20.24 4.46
CA VAL A 267 -11.21 19.95 3.60
C VAL A 267 -12.42 20.79 3.98
N ILE A 268 -12.79 20.81 5.26
CA ILE A 268 -14.04 21.44 5.69
C ILE A 268 -14.05 22.96 5.43
N PRO A 269 -13.06 23.75 5.87
CA PRO A 269 -13.02 25.18 5.56
C PRO A 269 -12.89 25.47 4.07
N SER A 270 -12.14 24.64 3.32
CA SER A 270 -12.04 24.76 1.87
C SER A 270 -13.39 24.66 1.17
N VAL A 271 -14.23 23.70 1.58
CA VAL A 271 -15.61 23.59 1.08
C VAL A 271 -16.44 24.82 1.46
N GLN A 272 -16.30 25.33 2.69
CA GLN A 272 -16.98 26.56 3.12
C GLN A 272 -16.50 27.80 2.33
N ALA A 273 -15.25 27.79 1.84
CA ALA A 273 -14.68 28.80 0.96
C ALA A 273 -15.11 28.67 -0.51
N ASN A 274 -16.02 27.74 -0.84
CA ASN A 274 -16.46 27.38 -2.19
C ASN A 274 -15.38 26.72 -3.07
N VAL A 275 -14.38 26.09 -2.45
CA VAL A 275 -13.51 25.09 -3.11
C VAL A 275 -14.08 23.72 -2.78
N GLY A 276 -15.14 23.36 -3.50
CA GLY A 276 -15.97 22.19 -3.21
C GLY A 276 -15.32 20.86 -3.57
N GLU A 277 -14.29 20.86 -4.41
CA GLU A 277 -13.61 19.71 -5.01
C GLU A 277 -12.38 19.23 -4.22
N VAL A 278 -12.31 19.61 -2.95
CA VAL A 278 -11.20 19.28 -2.04
C VAL A 278 -11.39 17.93 -1.37
N VAL A 279 -10.30 17.16 -1.22
CA VAL A 279 -10.27 15.90 -0.46
C VAL A 279 -8.95 15.79 0.29
N ALA A 280 -8.94 15.09 1.42
CA ALA A 280 -7.72 14.87 2.19
C ALA A 280 -7.16 13.46 1.98
N ILE A 281 -5.83 13.39 1.81
CA ILE A 281 -5.12 12.12 1.82
C ILE A 281 -5.15 11.52 3.23
N LYS A 282 -5.44 10.23 3.33
CA LYS A 282 -5.33 9.52 4.60
C LYS A 282 -3.97 8.85 4.71
N GLY A 283 -3.05 9.47 5.42
CA GLY A 283 -1.73 8.92 5.72
C GLY A 283 -0.59 9.87 5.52
N SER A 284 0.61 9.30 5.38
CA SER A 284 1.84 10.07 5.21
C SER A 284 2.20 10.33 3.74
N ALA A 285 1.56 9.64 2.79
CA ALA A 285 1.85 9.79 1.37
C ALA A 285 0.63 9.44 0.50
N PHE A 286 0.59 10.06 -0.67
CA PHE A 286 -0.35 9.73 -1.75
C PHE A 286 0.00 8.37 -2.36
N THR A 287 -1.01 7.51 -2.58
CA THR A 287 -0.82 6.11 -3.01
C THR A 287 -1.31 5.86 -4.44
N GLU A 288 -0.87 4.75 -5.04
CA GLU A 288 -1.37 4.33 -6.36
C GLU A 288 -2.87 4.01 -6.32
N GLU A 289 -3.37 3.42 -5.25
CA GLU A 289 -4.79 3.10 -5.10
C GLU A 289 -5.65 4.35 -4.94
N GLN A 290 -5.19 5.37 -4.21
CA GLN A 290 -5.86 6.67 -4.15
C GLN A 290 -5.88 7.32 -5.54
N ALA A 291 -4.77 7.29 -6.27
CA ALA A 291 -4.71 7.81 -7.63
C ALA A 291 -5.65 7.08 -8.59
N GLN A 292 -5.77 5.75 -8.47
CA GLN A 292 -6.74 4.94 -9.22
C GLN A 292 -8.19 5.26 -8.87
N ILE A 293 -8.48 5.61 -7.63
CA ILE A 293 -9.83 6.06 -7.23
C ILE A 293 -10.11 7.45 -7.84
N ILE A 294 -9.15 8.38 -7.74
CA ILE A 294 -9.27 9.73 -8.29
C ILE A 294 -9.45 9.72 -9.81
N SER A 295 -8.73 8.85 -10.53
CA SER A 295 -8.78 8.76 -12.00
C SER A 295 -10.16 8.41 -12.55
N ARG A 296 -11.06 7.88 -11.71
CA ARG A 296 -12.48 7.62 -12.03
C ARG A 296 -13.32 8.90 -12.10
N TYR A 297 -12.84 9.99 -11.50
CA TYR A 297 -13.56 11.26 -11.40
C TYR A 297 -12.95 12.34 -12.29
N THR A 298 -11.62 12.43 -12.35
CA THR A 298 -10.90 13.44 -13.12
C THR A 298 -9.48 13.00 -13.43
N ARG A 299 -8.86 13.64 -14.42
CA ARG A 299 -7.42 13.53 -14.71
C ARG A 299 -6.60 14.66 -14.10
N ASN A 300 -7.23 15.67 -13.50
CA ASN A 300 -6.56 16.87 -13.01
C ASN A 300 -6.49 16.87 -11.49
N ILE A 301 -5.27 16.88 -10.95
CA ILE A 301 -5.00 16.92 -9.51
C ILE A 301 -4.27 18.22 -9.19
N VAL A 302 -4.76 18.92 -8.18
CA VAL A 302 -4.12 20.10 -7.60
C VAL A 302 -3.66 19.73 -6.20
N MET A 303 -2.36 19.71 -5.94
CA MET A 303 -1.80 19.39 -4.63
C MET A 303 -1.48 20.65 -3.85
N SER A 304 -1.94 20.70 -2.61
CA SER A 304 -1.59 21.73 -1.63
C SER A 304 -1.10 21.03 -0.36
N LEU A 305 0.13 20.52 -0.43
CA LEU A 305 0.84 19.90 0.70
C LEU A 305 1.78 20.92 1.35
N ASP A 306 2.24 20.64 2.56
CA ASP A 306 3.17 21.49 3.29
C ASP A 306 4.41 21.84 2.45
N ALA A 307 4.89 23.08 2.59
CA ALA A 307 6.01 23.60 1.80
C ALA A 307 7.39 23.08 2.26
N ASP A 308 7.44 22.20 3.25
CA ASP A 308 8.66 21.66 3.82
C ASP A 308 9.33 20.61 2.91
N LEU A 309 10.50 20.11 3.35
CA LEU A 309 11.23 19.09 2.59
C LEU A 309 10.43 17.78 2.46
N ALA A 310 9.62 17.43 3.47
CA ALA A 310 8.83 16.22 3.45
C ALA A 310 7.67 16.32 2.45
N GLY A 311 7.01 17.48 2.38
CA GLY A 311 5.96 17.78 1.41
C GLY A 311 6.49 17.81 -0.03
N GLN A 312 7.67 18.39 -0.27
CA GLN A 312 8.32 18.36 -1.59
C GLN A 312 8.61 16.91 -2.06
N GLU A 313 9.12 16.06 -1.17
CA GLU A 313 9.34 14.64 -1.47
C GLU A 313 8.02 13.87 -1.66
N ALA A 314 6.96 14.23 -0.93
CA ALA A 314 5.63 13.65 -1.13
C ALA A 314 5.06 13.99 -2.52
N ILE A 315 5.19 15.23 -2.98
CA ILE A 315 4.78 15.65 -4.32
C ILE A 315 5.59 14.91 -5.39
N LYS A 316 6.91 14.78 -5.25
CA LYS A 316 7.75 14.01 -6.19
C LYS A 316 7.26 12.57 -6.35
N ARG A 317 6.91 11.89 -5.25
CA ARG A 317 6.34 10.53 -5.28
C ARG A 317 4.97 10.51 -5.95
N ALA A 318 4.13 11.51 -5.67
CA ALA A 318 2.82 11.63 -6.28
C ALA A 318 2.92 11.80 -7.80
N VAL A 319 3.91 12.55 -8.31
CA VAL A 319 4.15 12.73 -9.75
C VAL A 319 4.52 11.42 -10.45
N ILE A 320 5.34 10.58 -9.82
CA ILE A 320 5.67 9.25 -10.36
C ILE A 320 4.39 8.40 -10.50
N ILE A 321 3.53 8.43 -9.48
CA ILE A 321 2.25 7.71 -9.48
C ILE A 321 1.31 8.28 -10.55
N ALA A 322 1.24 9.61 -10.65
CA ALA A 322 0.39 10.30 -11.59
C ALA A 322 0.78 10.05 -13.05
N GLU A 323 2.07 10.07 -13.39
CA GLU A 323 2.55 9.76 -14.75
C GLU A 323 2.15 8.34 -15.19
N LYS A 324 2.18 7.34 -14.29
CA LYS A 324 1.73 5.96 -14.61
C LYS A 324 0.24 5.91 -14.99
N LEU A 325 -0.55 6.83 -14.48
CA LEU A 325 -2.01 6.88 -14.66
C LEU A 325 -2.46 8.03 -15.58
N ASP A 326 -1.52 8.73 -16.22
CA ASP A 326 -1.75 9.93 -17.05
C ASP A 326 -2.63 10.96 -16.32
N LEU A 327 -2.25 11.23 -15.07
CA LEU A 327 -2.85 12.27 -14.23
C LEU A 327 -1.97 13.51 -14.30
N SER A 328 -2.58 14.67 -14.49
CA SER A 328 -1.90 15.95 -14.43
C SER A 328 -1.82 16.42 -12.98
N ILE A 329 -0.60 16.71 -12.50
CA ILE A 329 -0.39 17.32 -11.19
C ILE A 329 -0.05 18.80 -11.35
N ARG A 330 -0.84 19.63 -10.67
CA ARG A 330 -0.56 21.02 -10.38
C ARG A 330 -0.27 21.20 -8.90
N VAL A 331 0.47 22.25 -8.56
CA VAL A 331 0.87 22.57 -7.19
C VAL A 331 0.36 23.95 -6.83
N VAL A 332 -0.21 24.06 -5.62
CA VAL A 332 -0.56 25.33 -4.99
C VAL A 332 0.48 25.64 -3.93
N GLN A 333 1.08 26.82 -4.01
CA GLN A 333 1.91 27.35 -2.93
C GLN A 333 1.03 28.18 -1.99
N ILE A 334 0.90 27.73 -0.75
CA ILE A 334 0.17 28.45 0.29
C ILE A 334 0.88 29.78 0.61
N LYS A 335 0.11 30.87 0.58
CA LYS A 335 0.56 32.21 1.00
C LYS A 335 -0.42 32.78 2.02
N GLY A 336 0.07 33.48 3.04
CA GLY A 336 -0.78 34.20 3.99
C GLY A 336 -1.49 33.32 5.03
N GLY A 337 -1.06 32.09 5.24
CA GLY A 337 -1.54 31.20 6.30
C GLY A 337 -0.63 30.00 6.50
N LYS A 338 -0.91 29.18 7.51
CA LYS A 338 -0.10 28.00 7.86
C LYS A 338 -0.41 26.79 7.00
N ASP A 339 -1.69 26.55 6.76
CA ASP A 339 -2.22 25.39 6.05
C ASP A 339 -3.43 25.82 5.19
N PRO A 340 -3.92 24.96 4.27
CA PRO A 340 -5.08 25.30 3.44
C PRO A 340 -6.33 25.62 4.27
N GLY A 341 -6.56 24.93 5.38
CA GLY A 341 -7.70 25.20 6.28
C GLY A 341 -7.67 26.60 6.89
N ASP A 342 -6.50 27.07 7.30
CA ASP A 342 -6.24 28.39 7.87
C ASP A 342 -6.49 29.50 6.84
N VAL A 343 -5.92 29.36 5.63
CA VAL A 343 -6.16 30.34 4.54
C VAL A 343 -7.63 30.32 4.13
N ALA A 344 -8.25 29.15 3.98
CA ALA A 344 -9.66 29.04 3.60
C ALA A 344 -10.59 29.67 4.65
N SER A 345 -10.22 29.63 5.93
CA SER A 345 -10.99 30.23 7.02
C SER A 345 -10.81 31.75 7.11
N THR A 346 -9.57 32.22 6.97
CA THR A 346 -9.22 33.64 7.18
C THR A 346 -9.38 34.48 5.91
N ASN A 347 -9.06 33.92 4.75
CA ASN A 347 -9.18 34.57 3.45
C ASN A 347 -9.72 33.60 2.37
N PRO A 348 -11.03 33.28 2.40
CA PRO A 348 -11.67 32.36 1.46
C PRO A 348 -11.49 32.73 -0.02
N ARG A 349 -11.36 34.03 -0.33
CA ARG A 349 -11.15 34.52 -1.69
C ARG A 349 -9.75 34.19 -2.17
N ALA A 350 -8.73 34.47 -1.36
CA ALA A 350 -7.35 34.16 -1.70
C ALA A 350 -7.14 32.65 -1.89
N TRP A 351 -7.77 31.81 -1.06
CA TRP A 351 -7.70 30.35 -1.24
C TRP A 351 -8.26 29.90 -2.61
N ARG A 352 -9.42 30.41 -3.01
CA ARG A 352 -9.98 30.14 -4.35
C ARG A 352 -9.04 30.58 -5.46
N GLU A 353 -8.54 31.81 -5.40
CA GLU A 353 -7.62 32.36 -6.41
C GLU A 353 -6.33 31.52 -6.49
N MET A 354 -5.77 31.08 -5.37
CA MET A 354 -4.58 30.21 -5.33
C MET A 354 -4.83 28.84 -6.00
N THR A 355 -5.97 28.21 -5.73
CA THR A 355 -6.32 26.92 -6.35
C THR A 355 -6.59 27.04 -7.85
N GLU A 356 -7.13 28.18 -8.32
CA GLU A 356 -7.29 28.49 -9.74
C GLU A 356 -5.96 28.77 -10.45
N GLN A 357 -5.03 29.43 -9.76
CA GLN A 357 -3.70 29.78 -10.26
C GLN A 357 -2.66 28.66 -10.07
N ALA A 358 -3.07 27.45 -9.69
CA ALA A 358 -2.18 26.33 -9.48
C ALA A 358 -1.34 26.05 -10.75
N VAL A 359 -0.02 26.02 -10.58
CA VAL A 359 0.97 25.83 -11.66
C VAL A 359 1.23 24.35 -11.88
N LEU A 360 1.64 23.93 -13.08
CA LEU A 360 2.03 22.54 -13.29
C LEU A 360 3.25 22.21 -12.44
N TYR A 361 3.33 20.97 -11.96
CA TYR A 361 4.45 20.53 -11.12
C TYR A 361 5.82 20.80 -11.76
N TRP A 362 5.92 20.60 -13.07
CA TRP A 362 7.16 20.80 -13.83
C TRP A 362 7.61 22.28 -13.83
N ASP A 363 6.65 23.21 -13.98
CA ASP A 363 6.91 24.65 -13.88
C ASP A 363 7.40 25.00 -12.46
N PHE A 364 6.69 24.51 -11.45
CA PHE A 364 7.04 24.69 -10.04
C PHE A 364 8.44 24.19 -9.71
N LEU A 365 8.82 23.01 -10.22
CA LEU A 365 10.13 22.41 -9.96
C LEU A 365 11.27 23.25 -10.53
N ILE A 366 11.12 23.73 -11.77
CA ILE A 366 12.12 24.58 -12.44
C ILE A 366 12.24 25.91 -11.67
N GLU A 367 11.11 26.56 -11.37
CA GLU A 367 11.09 27.85 -10.66
C GLU A 367 11.68 27.74 -9.25
N ALA A 368 11.39 26.65 -8.54
CA ALA A 368 11.92 26.42 -7.21
C ALA A 368 13.45 26.21 -7.21
N ALA A 369 14.00 25.56 -8.24
CA ALA A 369 15.43 25.35 -8.40
C ALA A 369 16.14 26.66 -8.78
N GLU A 370 15.60 27.40 -9.75
CA GLU A 370 16.12 28.70 -10.21
C GLU A 370 16.06 29.78 -9.12
N ALA A 371 15.08 29.72 -8.21
CA ALA A 371 14.99 30.66 -7.09
C ALA A 371 16.05 30.40 -5.99
N LYS A 372 16.55 29.17 -5.88
CA LYS A 372 17.50 28.77 -4.83
C LYS A 372 18.96 28.80 -5.29
N ILE A 373 19.21 28.64 -6.60
CA ILE A 373 20.54 28.41 -7.16
C ILE A 373 20.78 29.41 -8.30
N ASP A 374 21.94 30.07 -8.29
CA ASP A 374 22.30 31.00 -9.37
C ASP A 374 22.70 30.23 -10.65
N ALA A 375 21.76 30.16 -11.59
CA ALA A 375 21.92 29.55 -12.90
C ALA A 375 23.05 30.17 -13.75
N LYS A 376 23.56 31.36 -13.42
CA LYS A 376 24.62 32.03 -14.19
C LYS A 376 26.02 31.44 -13.95
N THR A 377 26.17 30.59 -12.93
CA THR A 377 27.44 29.93 -12.60
C THR A 377 27.47 28.51 -13.16
N GLY A 378 28.66 28.00 -13.50
CA GLY A 378 28.82 26.61 -13.93
C GLY A 378 28.37 25.61 -12.85
N GLU A 379 28.72 25.87 -11.59
CA GLU A 379 28.29 25.07 -10.44
C GLU A 379 26.77 25.11 -10.25
N GLY A 380 26.15 26.29 -10.40
CA GLY A 380 24.70 26.44 -10.30
C GLY A 380 23.96 25.76 -11.45
N THR A 381 24.49 25.83 -12.67
CA THR A 381 23.97 25.10 -13.83
C THR A 381 23.99 23.59 -13.59
N GLU A 382 25.09 23.06 -13.07
CA GLU A 382 25.21 21.64 -12.71
C GLU A 382 24.22 21.25 -11.60
N ALA A 383 24.11 22.06 -10.55
CA ALA A 383 23.23 21.78 -9.42
C ALA A 383 21.74 21.76 -9.81
N ILE A 384 21.27 22.76 -10.58
CA ILE A 384 19.89 22.80 -11.08
C ILE A 384 19.63 21.60 -12.00
N SER A 385 20.57 21.30 -12.91
CA SER A 385 20.45 20.15 -13.81
C SER A 385 20.28 18.83 -13.04
N ARG A 386 21.09 18.62 -11.98
CA ARG A 386 21.02 17.44 -11.13
C ARG A 386 19.69 17.29 -10.39
N GLU A 387 19.04 18.40 -10.06
CA GLU A 387 17.74 18.40 -9.37
C GLU A 387 16.55 18.20 -10.33
N VAL A 388 16.56 18.89 -11.48
CA VAL A 388 15.40 18.98 -12.38
C VAL A 388 15.36 17.83 -13.40
N ILE A 389 16.50 17.47 -14.01
CA ILE A 389 16.57 16.50 -15.11
C ILE A 389 15.97 15.13 -14.75
N PRO A 390 16.24 14.54 -13.56
CA PRO A 390 15.63 13.26 -13.19
C PRO A 390 14.10 13.27 -13.21
N ALA A 391 13.47 14.40 -12.89
CA ALA A 391 12.03 14.56 -12.93
C ALA A 391 11.51 14.69 -14.37
N LEU A 392 12.19 15.47 -15.23
CA LEU A 392 11.83 15.60 -16.65
C LEU A 392 11.90 14.27 -17.40
N CYS A 393 12.80 13.36 -17.00
CA CYS A 393 12.86 12.00 -17.55
C CYS A 393 11.56 11.19 -17.29
N LEU A 394 10.76 11.55 -16.29
CA LEU A 394 9.50 10.88 -15.99
C LEU A 394 8.37 11.27 -16.94
N ILE A 395 8.46 12.44 -17.59
CA ILE A 395 7.43 12.96 -18.48
C ILE A 395 7.26 12.01 -19.66
N SER A 396 6.16 11.28 -19.68
CA SER A 396 5.87 10.26 -20.69
C SER A 396 5.51 10.86 -22.06
N ASN A 397 4.93 12.06 -22.09
CA ASN A 397 4.60 12.78 -23.32
C ASN A 397 5.82 13.49 -23.93
N MET A 398 6.26 13.05 -25.11
CA MET A 398 7.46 13.57 -25.79
C MET A 398 7.39 15.06 -26.14
N VAL A 399 6.20 15.58 -26.49
CA VAL A 399 6.01 17.00 -26.80
C VAL A 399 6.12 17.84 -25.53
N MET A 400 5.49 17.38 -24.44
CA MET A 400 5.59 18.04 -23.14
C MET A 400 7.04 18.01 -22.63
N ARG A 401 7.72 16.87 -22.79
CA ARG A 401 9.14 16.73 -22.44
C ARG A 401 10.00 17.73 -23.22
N ALA A 402 9.83 17.82 -24.53
CA ALA A 402 10.56 18.79 -25.37
C ALA A 402 10.29 20.24 -24.95
N HIS A 403 9.05 20.59 -24.62
CA HIS A 403 8.70 21.90 -24.10
C HIS A 403 9.48 22.25 -22.82
N TYR A 404 9.52 21.33 -21.84
CA TYR A 404 10.23 21.56 -20.59
C TYR A 404 11.75 21.50 -20.73
N VAL A 405 12.28 20.69 -21.65
CA VAL A 405 13.71 20.73 -22.01
C VAL A 405 14.07 22.09 -22.58
N SER A 406 13.27 22.62 -23.51
CA SER A 406 13.49 23.96 -24.08
C SER A 406 13.41 25.06 -23.02
N ARG A 407 12.45 24.96 -22.09
CA ARG A 407 12.32 25.88 -20.95
C ARG A 407 13.57 25.86 -20.07
N LEU A 408 14.02 24.69 -19.65
CA LEU A 408 15.20 24.52 -18.79
C LEU A 408 16.48 25.00 -19.48
N ALA A 409 16.67 24.62 -20.76
CA ALA A 409 17.85 25.03 -21.54
C ALA A 409 17.96 26.56 -21.64
N LYS A 410 16.84 27.25 -21.86
CA LYS A 410 16.79 28.72 -21.86
C LYS A 410 17.12 29.33 -20.51
N GLY A 411 16.58 28.79 -19.41
CA GLY A 411 16.85 29.26 -18.06
C GLY A 411 18.32 29.11 -17.65
N LEU A 412 18.95 28.03 -18.10
CA LEU A 412 20.37 27.72 -17.85
C LEU A 412 21.33 28.33 -18.87
N ALA A 413 20.82 28.96 -19.95
CA ALA A 413 21.62 29.46 -21.07
C ALA A 413 22.56 28.40 -21.70
N VAL A 414 22.08 27.17 -21.83
CA VAL A 414 22.79 26.04 -22.47
C VAL A 414 22.02 25.51 -23.69
N PRO A 415 22.67 24.83 -24.64
CA PRO A 415 21.98 24.15 -25.73
C PRO A 415 21.05 23.04 -25.24
N GLU A 416 19.93 22.82 -25.94
CA GLU A 416 18.97 21.75 -25.61
C GLU A 416 19.64 20.36 -25.71
N GLU A 417 20.59 20.20 -26.63
CA GLU A 417 21.37 18.99 -26.83
C GLU A 417 22.15 18.59 -25.56
N SER A 418 22.63 19.57 -24.79
CA SER A 418 23.33 19.32 -23.53
C SER A 418 22.38 18.73 -22.47
N ILE A 419 21.14 19.20 -22.42
CA ILE A 419 20.12 18.66 -21.51
C ILE A 419 19.74 17.23 -21.92
N TYR A 420 19.54 16.97 -23.22
CA TYR A 420 19.25 15.62 -23.70
C TYR A 420 20.39 14.63 -23.42
N ALA A 421 21.65 15.04 -23.57
CA ALA A 421 22.81 14.21 -23.24
C ALA A 421 22.85 13.84 -21.75
N GLU A 422 22.55 14.78 -20.85
CA GLU A 422 22.49 14.50 -19.41
C GLU A 422 21.27 13.64 -19.04
N MET A 423 20.12 13.82 -19.70
CA MET A 423 18.96 12.92 -19.56
C MET A 423 19.32 11.48 -19.93
N GLU A 424 20.06 11.27 -21.03
CA GLU A 424 20.53 9.94 -21.43
C GLU A 424 21.48 9.34 -20.39
N ARG A 425 22.41 10.14 -19.86
CA ARG A 425 23.34 9.72 -18.80
C ARG A 425 22.61 9.29 -17.53
N VAL A 426 21.62 10.07 -17.09
CA VAL A 426 20.78 9.77 -15.91
C VAL A 426 19.98 8.48 -16.12
N THR A 427 19.42 8.28 -17.32
CA THR A 427 18.62 7.10 -17.65
C THR A 427 19.47 5.83 -17.66
N LYS A 428 20.63 5.83 -18.33
CA LYS A 428 21.58 4.69 -18.34
C LYS A 428 22.06 4.34 -16.94
N LYS A 429 22.36 5.35 -16.09
CA LYS A 429 22.76 5.12 -14.70
C LYS A 429 21.66 4.43 -13.90
N LYS A 430 20.39 4.82 -14.10
CA LYS A 430 19.23 4.23 -13.42
C LYS A 430 18.98 2.78 -13.85
N GLU A 431 19.07 2.49 -15.15
CA GLU A 431 18.98 1.12 -15.68
C GLU A 431 20.05 0.21 -15.08
N LEU A 432 21.30 0.69 -15.01
CA LEU A 432 22.40 -0.06 -14.42
C LEU A 432 22.17 -0.36 -12.93
N THR A 433 21.61 0.60 -12.18
CA THR A 433 21.25 0.41 -10.76
C THR A 433 20.09 -0.58 -10.60
N GLN A 434 19.05 -0.50 -11.43
CA GLN A 434 17.93 -1.44 -11.39
C GLN A 434 18.35 -2.87 -11.75
N LEU A 435 19.24 -3.04 -12.71
CA LEU A 435 19.85 -4.32 -13.04
C LEU A 435 20.60 -4.90 -11.82
N LYS A 436 21.39 -4.09 -11.12
CA LYS A 436 22.08 -4.51 -9.88
C LYS A 436 21.11 -4.85 -8.75
N GLU A 437 20.03 -4.08 -8.58
CA GLU A 437 18.99 -4.36 -7.57
C GLU A 437 18.19 -5.63 -7.88
N THR A 438 17.85 -5.89 -9.14
CA THR A 438 17.19 -7.13 -9.56
C THR A 438 18.11 -8.33 -9.32
N VAL A 439 19.40 -8.21 -9.64
CA VAL A 439 20.40 -9.24 -9.32
C VAL A 439 20.49 -9.48 -7.80
N ASN A 440 20.55 -8.41 -6.99
CA ASN A 440 20.54 -8.51 -5.52
C ASN A 440 19.23 -9.10 -4.96
N LYS A 441 18.07 -8.80 -5.55
CA LYS A 441 16.78 -9.37 -5.13
C LYS A 441 16.66 -10.86 -5.45
N ILE A 442 17.20 -11.28 -6.60
CA ILE A 442 17.32 -12.70 -6.96
C ILE A 442 18.25 -13.41 -5.97
N GLU A 443 19.35 -12.78 -5.56
CA GLU A 443 20.24 -13.29 -4.52
C GLU A 443 19.57 -13.39 -3.14
N GLN A 444 18.74 -12.42 -2.76
CA GLN A 444 17.99 -12.43 -1.50
C GLN A 444 16.86 -13.47 -1.47
N GLY A 445 16.22 -13.76 -2.61
CA GLY A 445 15.20 -14.81 -2.72
C GLY A 445 15.75 -16.23 -2.52
N VAL A 446 17.01 -16.46 -2.91
CA VAL A 446 17.73 -17.72 -2.65
C VAL A 446 18.08 -17.86 -1.15
N ASN A 447 18.45 -16.75 -0.48
CA ASN A 447 18.83 -16.75 0.94
C ASN A 447 17.64 -17.06 1.88
N ARG A 448 16.43 -16.60 1.54
CA ARG A 448 15.21 -16.83 2.35
C ARG A 448 14.78 -18.29 2.41
N ARG A 449 14.99 -19.06 1.33
CA ARG A 449 14.71 -20.51 1.30
C ARG A 449 15.72 -21.28 2.15
N GLY A 450 16.99 -20.88 2.16
CA GLY A 450 18.01 -21.51 3.01
C GLY A 450 17.78 -21.29 4.49
N GLU A 451 17.35 -20.09 4.89
CA GLU A 451 16.96 -19.82 6.28
C GLU A 451 15.74 -20.65 6.71
N GLU A 452 14.73 -20.78 5.85
CA GLU A 452 13.54 -21.61 6.12
C GLU A 452 13.89 -23.09 6.29
N VAL A 453 14.75 -23.64 5.43
CA VAL A 453 15.20 -25.05 5.53
C VAL A 453 16.07 -25.25 6.77
N LEU A 454 16.93 -24.30 7.12
CA LEU A 454 17.73 -24.35 8.34
C LEU A 454 16.86 -24.30 9.61
N LEU A 455 15.82 -23.46 9.63
CA LEU A 455 14.85 -23.44 10.73
C LEU A 455 14.10 -24.76 10.84
N HIS A 456 13.76 -25.40 9.72
CA HIS A 456 13.11 -26.72 9.69
C HIS A 456 14.05 -27.82 10.21
N LEU A 457 15.31 -27.78 9.79
CA LEU A 457 16.35 -28.68 10.28
C LEU A 457 16.56 -28.52 11.80
N LEU A 458 16.59 -27.28 12.31
CA LEU A 458 16.65 -27.02 13.74
C LEU A 458 15.41 -27.52 14.48
N ALA A 459 14.21 -27.38 13.90
CA ALA A 459 12.98 -27.93 14.49
C ALA A 459 13.10 -29.45 14.67
N LEU A 460 13.52 -30.16 13.62
CA LEU A 460 13.76 -31.60 13.65
C LEU A 460 14.77 -31.97 14.74
N ALA A 461 15.93 -31.29 14.78
CA ALA A 461 16.98 -31.53 15.76
C ALA A 461 16.54 -31.24 17.20
N LEU A 462 15.86 -30.13 17.46
CA LEU A 462 15.51 -29.69 18.81
C LEU A 462 14.34 -30.50 19.40
N GLN A 463 13.36 -30.87 18.57
CA GLN A 463 12.23 -31.70 19.02
C GLN A 463 12.58 -33.19 19.10
N ASN A 464 13.60 -33.66 18.35
CA ASN A 464 13.98 -35.07 18.26
C ASN A 464 15.47 -35.34 18.56
N TYR A 465 16.09 -34.52 19.41
CA TYR A 465 17.54 -34.54 19.66
C TYR A 465 18.11 -35.93 19.99
N PRO A 466 17.50 -36.77 20.87
CA PRO A 466 18.05 -38.09 21.16
C PRO A 466 18.18 -38.99 19.92
N THR A 467 17.24 -38.87 18.98
CA THR A 467 17.20 -39.66 17.74
C THR A 467 18.19 -39.17 16.69
N LEU A 468 18.47 -37.86 16.67
CA LEU A 468 19.31 -37.21 15.65
C LEU A 468 20.72 -36.84 16.15
N LYS A 469 21.07 -37.18 17.39
CA LYS A 469 22.31 -36.73 18.04
C LYS A 469 23.57 -37.04 17.22
N GLU A 470 23.63 -38.22 16.60
CA GLU A 470 24.77 -38.64 15.78
C GLU A 470 24.77 -37.94 14.41
N GLN A 471 23.61 -37.80 13.80
CA GLN A 471 23.42 -37.17 12.49
C GLN A 471 23.69 -35.65 12.53
N ILE A 472 23.35 -34.98 13.64
CA ILE A 472 23.71 -33.58 13.90
C ILE A 472 25.23 -33.37 13.80
N GLN A 473 26.03 -34.37 14.19
CA GLN A 473 27.50 -34.26 14.10
C GLN A 473 28.03 -34.28 12.67
N GLN A 474 27.24 -34.79 11.72
CA GLN A 474 27.66 -34.94 10.31
C GLN A 474 27.49 -33.65 9.49
N ILE A 475 26.71 -32.67 9.98
CA ILE A 475 26.51 -31.40 9.25
C ILE A 475 27.75 -30.51 9.35
N GLU A 476 28.30 -30.07 8.21
CA GLU A 476 29.38 -29.08 8.24
C GLU A 476 28.84 -27.67 8.54
N LEU A 477 29.45 -26.98 9.50
CA LEU A 477 29.05 -25.61 9.86
C LEU A 477 29.27 -24.60 8.72
N ALA A 478 30.13 -24.94 7.75
CA ALA A 478 30.33 -24.14 6.55
C ALA A 478 29.03 -23.99 5.72
N TRP A 479 28.14 -25.00 5.74
CA TRP A 479 26.93 -25.01 4.91
C TRP A 479 25.86 -24.03 5.41
N VAL A 480 25.85 -23.74 6.71
CA VAL A 480 24.81 -22.91 7.36
C VAL A 480 25.30 -21.49 7.72
N GLY A 481 26.61 -21.25 7.55
CA GLY A 481 27.23 -19.95 7.79
C GLY A 481 27.13 -19.46 9.24
N GLN A 482 27.27 -18.14 9.43
CA GLN A 482 27.21 -17.46 10.73
C GLN A 482 25.82 -16.89 11.04
N THR A 483 24.77 -17.47 10.46
CA THR A 483 23.37 -17.10 10.71
C THR A 483 22.97 -17.41 12.16
N ALA A 484 21.86 -16.85 12.64
CA ALA A 484 21.34 -17.17 13.98
C ALA A 484 21.08 -18.68 14.12
N GLY A 485 20.47 -19.31 13.10
CA GLY A 485 20.28 -20.76 13.06
C GLY A 485 21.59 -21.54 13.02
N GLY A 486 22.58 -21.09 12.23
CA GLY A 486 23.90 -21.74 12.15
C GLY A 486 24.64 -21.70 13.49
N LYS A 487 24.55 -20.59 14.22
CA LYS A 487 25.09 -20.45 15.58
C LYS A 487 24.41 -21.38 16.59
N ILE A 488 23.08 -21.53 16.50
CA ILE A 488 22.32 -22.49 17.32
C ILE A 488 22.77 -23.92 17.01
N LEU A 489 22.89 -24.29 15.72
CA LEU A 489 23.36 -25.62 15.32
C LEU A 489 24.78 -25.89 15.82
N ALA A 490 25.68 -24.91 15.73
CA ALA A 490 27.04 -25.03 16.27
C ALA A 490 27.06 -25.31 17.78
N LYS A 491 26.20 -24.61 18.53
CA LYS A 491 26.01 -24.85 19.97
C LYS A 491 25.40 -26.23 20.23
N LEU A 492 24.45 -26.67 19.41
CA LEU A 492 23.80 -27.96 19.52
C LEU A 492 24.76 -29.13 19.23
N LYS A 493 25.68 -28.98 18.27
CA LYS A 493 26.75 -29.96 18.01
C LYS A 493 27.68 -30.15 19.20
N GLY A 494 28.02 -29.06 19.89
CA GLY A 494 28.86 -29.09 21.09
C GLY A 494 28.13 -29.50 22.37
N TYR A 495 26.80 -29.64 22.33
CA TYR A 495 26.00 -29.95 23.50
C TYR A 495 26.08 -31.43 23.86
N GLN A 496 26.43 -31.72 25.11
CA GLN A 496 26.45 -33.09 25.66
C GLN A 496 25.62 -33.14 26.94
N ALA A 497 24.42 -33.67 26.86
CA ALA A 497 23.56 -33.91 28.01
C ALA A 497 23.20 -35.40 28.14
N LYS A 498 23.10 -35.89 29.38
CA LYS A 498 22.58 -37.23 29.69
C LYS A 498 21.08 -37.34 29.42
N THR A 499 20.36 -36.23 29.45
CA THR A 499 18.92 -36.16 29.21
C THR A 499 18.63 -34.87 28.45
N TRP A 500 17.89 -34.95 27.34
CA TRP A 500 17.57 -33.77 26.53
C TRP A 500 16.46 -32.93 27.17
N LYS A 501 16.74 -31.66 27.42
CA LYS A 501 15.77 -30.66 27.85
C LYS A 501 16.06 -29.33 27.17
N ILE A 502 15.11 -28.84 26.39
CA ILE A 502 15.25 -27.60 25.63
C ILE A 502 15.54 -26.39 26.52
N ALA A 503 14.91 -26.32 27.71
CA ALA A 503 15.14 -25.22 28.65
C ALA A 503 16.60 -25.15 29.15
N GLU A 504 17.25 -26.30 29.35
CA GLU A 504 18.66 -26.35 29.76
C GLU A 504 19.60 -25.97 28.60
N PHE A 505 19.23 -26.31 27.37
CA PHE A 505 19.93 -25.85 26.17
C PHE A 505 19.74 -24.34 25.92
N GLY A 506 18.54 -23.80 26.16
CA GLY A 506 18.27 -22.38 26.01
C GLY A 506 19.14 -21.50 26.91
N LEU A 507 19.44 -21.96 28.14
CA LEU A 507 20.27 -21.22 29.10
C LEU A 507 21.74 -21.02 28.66
N ILE A 508 22.25 -21.85 27.74
CA ILE A 508 23.64 -21.74 27.24
C ILE A 508 23.74 -20.91 25.95
N LEU A 509 22.61 -20.44 25.42
CA LEU A 509 22.58 -19.60 24.22
C LEU A 509 22.62 -18.10 24.59
N PRO A 510 23.35 -17.27 23.81
CA PRO A 510 23.26 -15.82 23.92
C PRO A 510 21.82 -15.28 23.78
N PRO A 511 21.45 -14.16 24.43
CA PRO A 511 20.11 -13.59 24.37
C PRO A 511 19.62 -13.33 22.95
N GLU A 512 20.50 -12.92 22.04
CA GLU A 512 20.16 -12.66 20.64
C GLU A 512 19.73 -13.89 19.83
N LEU A 513 19.93 -15.11 20.35
CA LEU A 513 19.53 -16.36 19.69
C LEU A 513 18.21 -16.93 20.21
N GLN A 514 17.64 -16.36 21.29
CA GLN A 514 16.45 -16.92 21.94
C GLN A 514 15.22 -16.87 21.02
N GLU A 515 15.01 -15.75 20.32
CA GLU A 515 13.91 -15.62 19.36
C GLU A 515 13.98 -16.67 18.25
N THR A 516 15.17 -16.92 17.71
CA THR A 516 15.37 -17.94 16.67
C THR A 516 15.20 -19.36 17.22
N LEU A 517 15.62 -19.61 18.47
CA LEU A 517 15.39 -20.89 19.15
C LEU A 517 13.88 -21.16 19.29
N ASP A 518 13.11 -20.18 19.75
CA ASP A 518 11.67 -20.31 19.95
C ASP A 518 10.94 -20.54 18.63
N VAL A 519 11.28 -19.77 17.59
CA VAL A 519 10.72 -19.94 16.24
C VAL A 519 11.01 -21.34 15.69
N ALA A 520 12.23 -21.84 15.84
CA ALA A 520 12.59 -23.18 15.38
C ALA A 520 11.90 -24.27 16.21
N TYR A 521 11.89 -24.16 17.53
CA TYR A 521 11.34 -25.18 18.42
C TYR A 521 9.82 -25.28 18.33
N LEU A 522 9.10 -24.17 18.09
CA LEU A 522 7.64 -24.14 17.99
C LEU A 522 7.11 -24.49 16.60
N ARG A 523 7.98 -24.83 15.65
CA ARG A 523 7.57 -25.21 14.30
C ARG A 523 6.75 -26.49 14.31
N ASP A 524 5.65 -26.49 13.58
CA ASP A 524 4.75 -27.65 13.48
C ASP A 524 5.39 -28.78 12.65
N LEU A 525 5.58 -29.94 13.29
CA LEU A 525 6.09 -31.16 12.67
C LEU A 525 5.04 -32.28 12.60
N THR A 526 3.75 -31.99 12.83
CA THR A 526 2.67 -33.00 12.85
C THR A 526 2.54 -33.80 11.55
N GLY A 527 2.97 -33.24 10.41
CA GLY A 527 3.01 -33.91 9.11
C GLY A 527 4.23 -34.82 8.87
N VAL A 528 5.26 -34.78 9.73
CA VAL A 528 6.50 -35.52 9.55
C VAL A 528 6.35 -36.96 10.06
N LYS A 529 6.28 -37.92 9.12
CA LYS A 529 6.11 -39.35 9.45
C LYS A 529 7.42 -40.06 9.79
N GLU A 530 8.51 -39.70 9.12
CA GLU A 530 9.84 -40.32 9.26
C GLU A 530 10.90 -39.23 9.49
N VAL A 531 11.19 -38.94 10.76
CA VAL A 531 12.08 -37.83 11.16
C VAL A 531 13.49 -37.95 10.56
N THR A 532 14.06 -39.15 10.47
CA THR A 532 15.40 -39.37 9.90
C THR A 532 15.44 -39.10 8.41
N LYS A 533 14.40 -39.49 7.67
CA LYS A 533 14.29 -39.24 6.23
C LYS A 533 14.07 -37.76 5.93
N GLU A 534 13.23 -37.10 6.71
CA GLU A 534 12.99 -35.66 6.62
C GLU A 534 14.29 -34.87 6.92
N TRP A 535 15.05 -35.32 7.92
CA TRP A 535 16.36 -34.79 8.26
C TRP A 535 17.34 -34.89 7.10
N GLU A 536 17.48 -36.08 6.49
CA GLU A 536 18.36 -36.28 5.33
C GLU A 536 17.98 -35.37 4.16
N GLY A 537 16.67 -35.20 3.90
CA GLY A 537 16.17 -34.28 2.88
C GLY A 537 16.57 -32.82 3.15
N ALA A 538 16.37 -32.34 4.38
CA ALA A 538 16.73 -30.98 4.77
C ALA A 538 18.25 -30.73 4.73
N VAL A 539 19.07 -31.72 5.16
CA VAL A 539 20.53 -31.65 5.07
C VAL A 539 20.98 -31.56 3.61
N ARG A 540 20.40 -32.39 2.74
CA ARG A 540 20.71 -32.39 1.30
C ARG A 540 20.43 -31.04 0.66
N GLU A 541 19.31 -30.42 0.99
CA GLU A 541 18.91 -29.12 0.46
C GLU A 541 19.84 -28.00 0.95
N ILE A 542 20.28 -28.02 2.21
CA ILE A 542 21.26 -27.07 2.74
C ILE A 542 22.63 -27.22 2.06
N GLU A 543 23.10 -28.46 1.90
CA GLU A 543 24.36 -28.74 1.21
C GLU A 543 24.32 -28.28 -0.26
N GLU A 544 23.22 -28.57 -0.97
CA GLU A 544 23.02 -28.16 -2.35
C GLU A 544 23.08 -26.62 -2.50
N GLN A 545 22.42 -25.90 -1.60
CA GLN A 545 22.43 -24.44 -1.60
C GLN A 545 23.82 -23.87 -1.35
N TYR A 546 24.56 -24.40 -0.36
CA TYR A 546 25.93 -23.99 -0.09
C TYR A 546 26.84 -24.20 -1.31
N ILE A 547 26.73 -25.35 -1.97
CA ILE A 547 27.52 -25.67 -3.16
C ILE A 547 27.19 -24.72 -4.31
N ARG A 548 25.90 -24.43 -4.54
CA ARG A 548 25.48 -23.46 -5.58
C ARG A 548 26.05 -22.06 -5.30
N GLU A 549 26.04 -21.60 -4.06
CA GLU A 549 26.61 -20.31 -3.68
C GLU A 549 28.13 -20.29 -3.85
N LYS A 550 28.81 -21.38 -3.48
CA LYS A 550 30.26 -21.53 -3.69
C LYS A 550 30.62 -21.51 -5.17
N LEU A 551 29.92 -22.28 -6.01
CA LEU A 551 30.13 -22.28 -7.46
C LEU A 551 29.94 -20.88 -8.05
N LYS A 552 28.93 -20.14 -7.61
CA LYS A 552 28.72 -18.75 -8.04
C LYS A 552 29.92 -17.85 -7.70
N LYS A 553 30.40 -17.90 -6.45
CA LYS A 553 31.59 -17.13 -6.02
C LYS A 553 32.85 -17.52 -6.78
N ILE A 554 33.02 -18.81 -7.06
CA ILE A 554 34.14 -19.33 -7.87
C ILE A 554 34.03 -18.78 -9.30
N THR A 555 32.86 -18.81 -9.94
CA THR A 555 32.65 -18.25 -11.29
C THR A 555 32.92 -16.74 -11.34
N GLU A 556 32.46 -15.98 -10.34
CA GLU A 556 32.79 -14.55 -10.21
C GLU A 556 34.29 -14.31 -10.02
N GLY A 557 34.97 -15.18 -9.27
CA GLY A 557 36.41 -15.17 -9.07
C GLY A 557 37.18 -15.43 -10.36
N ILE A 558 36.77 -16.44 -11.13
CA ILE A 558 37.34 -16.76 -12.45
C ILE A 558 37.20 -15.56 -13.39
N ALA A 559 36.00 -14.98 -13.50
CA ALA A 559 35.74 -13.83 -14.38
C ALA A 559 36.53 -12.56 -14.01
N LYS A 560 36.92 -12.42 -12.74
CA LYS A 560 37.83 -11.34 -12.29
C LYS A 560 39.29 -11.69 -12.57
N ALA A 561 39.71 -12.92 -12.31
CA ALA A 561 41.08 -13.37 -12.55
C ALA A 561 41.47 -13.34 -14.03
N GLU A 562 40.52 -13.59 -14.94
CA GLU A 562 40.71 -13.47 -16.40
C GLU A 562 40.98 -12.02 -16.86
N LYS A 563 40.56 -11.01 -16.07
CA LYS A 563 40.79 -9.59 -16.39
C LYS A 563 42.12 -9.04 -15.87
N ASP A 564 42.68 -9.65 -14.83
CA ASP A 564 43.82 -9.09 -14.08
C ASP A 564 45.18 -9.78 -14.38
N GLU A 565 45.24 -10.75 -15.31
CA GLU A 565 46.44 -11.49 -15.78
C GLU A 565 47.44 -12.01 -14.71
N LYS A 566 47.07 -12.01 -13.41
CA LYS A 566 47.94 -12.38 -12.28
C LYS A 566 47.29 -13.25 -11.19
N GLY A 567 46.17 -13.93 -11.49
CA GLY A 567 45.39 -14.68 -10.49
C GLY A 567 45.62 -16.20 -10.45
N GLU A 568 45.38 -16.81 -9.27
CA GLU A 568 45.39 -18.26 -8.95
C GLU A 568 44.39 -19.11 -9.79
N MET A 569 44.46 -19.06 -11.12
CA MET A 569 43.47 -19.67 -12.04
C MET A 569 43.31 -21.19 -11.83
N GLY A 570 44.42 -21.91 -11.60
CA GLY A 570 44.39 -23.35 -11.39
C GLY A 570 43.69 -23.80 -10.09
N LYS A 571 43.68 -22.95 -9.05
CA LYS A 571 42.98 -23.24 -7.79
C LYS A 571 41.47 -23.13 -7.95
N TRP A 572 41.01 -22.07 -8.60
CA TRP A 572 39.58 -21.86 -8.88
C TRP A 572 39.00 -22.93 -9.79
N GLN A 573 39.76 -23.38 -10.79
CA GLN A 573 39.35 -24.48 -11.67
C GLN A 573 39.20 -25.82 -10.92
N SER A 574 40.17 -26.15 -10.06
CA SER A 574 40.11 -27.35 -9.22
C SER A 574 38.93 -27.33 -8.22
N GLU A 575 38.69 -26.19 -7.55
CA GLU A 575 37.53 -26.05 -6.66
C GLU A 575 36.20 -26.13 -7.43
N PHE A 576 36.12 -25.55 -8.64
CA PHE A 576 34.93 -25.63 -9.49
C PHE A 576 34.58 -27.08 -9.86
N GLU A 577 35.56 -27.86 -10.31
CA GLU A 577 35.37 -29.27 -10.65
C GLU A 577 34.89 -30.09 -9.44
N GLN A 578 35.49 -29.88 -8.27
CA GLN A 578 35.12 -30.55 -7.03
C GLN A 578 33.66 -30.27 -6.65
N TYR A 579 33.27 -28.99 -6.58
CA TYR A 579 31.92 -28.59 -6.17
C TYR A 579 30.86 -28.97 -7.22
N SER A 580 31.18 -28.88 -8.52
CA SER A 580 30.28 -29.27 -9.60
C SER A 580 30.01 -30.78 -9.60
N ARG A 581 31.02 -31.61 -9.32
CA ARG A 581 30.86 -33.05 -9.16
C ARG A 581 29.95 -33.38 -7.99
N ARG A 582 30.18 -32.75 -6.83
CA ARG A 582 29.36 -32.96 -5.63
C ARG A 582 27.90 -32.56 -5.85
N LEU A 583 27.65 -31.44 -6.54
CA LEU A 583 26.29 -31.01 -6.90
C LEU A 583 25.55 -32.04 -7.76
N THR A 584 26.29 -32.68 -8.68
CA THR A 584 25.74 -33.74 -9.56
C THR A 584 25.38 -34.99 -8.76
N GLU A 585 26.18 -35.36 -7.76
CA GLU A 585 25.90 -36.47 -6.84
C GLU A 585 24.68 -36.19 -5.96
N LEU A 586 24.51 -34.94 -5.50
CA LEU A 586 23.32 -34.52 -4.74
C LEU A 586 22.06 -34.39 -5.59
N SER A 587 22.15 -34.36 -6.91
CA SER A 587 20.99 -34.25 -7.82
C SER A 587 20.45 -35.60 -8.31
N ARG A 588 21.08 -36.73 -7.94
CA ARG A 588 20.68 -38.11 -8.28
C ARG A 588 19.93 -38.77 -7.14
#